data_AF-A0A9X8VKY6-F1
#
_entry.id   AF-A0A9X8VKY6-F1
#
_cell.length_a   1.000
_cell.length_b   1.000
_cell.length_c   1.000
_cell.angle_alpha   90.00
_cell.angle_beta   90.00
_cell.angle_gamma   90.00
#
_symmetry.space_group_name_H-M   'P 1'
#
loop_
_entity.id
_entity.type
_entity.pdbx_description
1 polymer ?
#
loop_
_entity_poly.entity_id
_entity_poly.type
_entity_poly.pdbx_seq_one_letter_code
_entity_poly.pdbx_strand_id
1 'polypeptide(L)' 'MAIVKCKPTSPGRRHVVKVVNPELHKGKPYAPLLEKLSKSGGRNNNGRITTRHIGGGHKQHYRLVDFKRNKDGIP' A
#
# COMPACT_ATOMS: atom_id res chain seq x y z
N MET A 1 -2.69 -2.83 17.60
CA MET A 1 -1.81 -3.50 16.59
C MET A 1 -0.98 -4.57 17.27
N ALA A 2 -0.90 -5.78 16.71
CA ALA A 2 -0.09 -6.87 17.24
C ALA A 2 1.04 -7.24 16.27
N ILE A 3 2.26 -7.43 16.81
CA ILE A 3 3.40 -7.96 16.08
C ILE A 3 3.45 -9.47 16.30
N VAL A 4 3.35 -10.25 15.22
CA VAL A 4 3.25 -11.72 15.30
C VAL A 4 4.42 -12.35 14.54
N LYS A 5 5.23 -13.15 15.24
CA LYS A 5 6.26 -14.00 14.62
C LYS A 5 5.62 -15.20 13.94
N CYS A 6 6.02 -15.48 12.69
CA CYS A 6 5.52 -16.67 11.99
C CYS A 6 6.18 -17.95 12.49
N LYS A 7 5.44 -19.07 12.49
CA LYS A 7 6.00 -20.40 12.72
C LYS A 7 7.02 -20.75 11.63
N PRO A 8 8.17 -21.37 11.95
CA PRO A 8 9.24 -21.67 11.00
C PRO A 8 8.96 -22.94 10.19
N THR A 9 7.85 -22.98 9.45
CA THR A 9 7.47 -24.14 8.61
C THR A 9 8.28 -24.26 7.32
N SER A 10 9.03 -23.22 6.95
CA SER A 10 9.96 -23.21 5.81
C SER A 10 11.07 -22.17 6.02
N PRO A 11 12.23 -22.28 5.33
CA PRO A 11 13.33 -21.32 5.49
C PRO A 11 12.92 -19.87 5.20
N GLY A 12 12.13 -19.64 4.15
CA GLY A 12 11.64 -18.31 3.79
C GLY A 12 10.68 -17.70 4.81
N ARG A 13 10.01 -18.51 5.64
CA ARG A 13 9.06 -18.03 6.66
C ARG A 13 9.69 -17.82 8.04
N ARG A 14 10.83 -18.45 8.31
CA ARG A 14 11.50 -18.47 9.63
C ARG A 14 11.71 -17.08 10.24
N HIS A 15 12.14 -16.12 9.43
CA HIS A 15 12.45 -14.77 9.91
C HIS A 15 11.27 -13.81 9.80
N VAL A 16 10.16 -14.20 9.14
CA VAL A 16 9.01 -13.32 8.89
C VAL A 16 8.33 -12.91 10.18
N VAL A 17 8.19 -11.60 10.35
CA VAL A 17 7.39 -10.94 11.38
C VAL A 17 6.31 -10.14 10.66
N LYS A 18 5.05 -10.35 11.03
CA LYS A 18 3.91 -9.65 10.43
C LYS A 18 3.26 -8.69 11.44
N VAL A 19 2.77 -7.57 10.96
CA VAL A 19 1.91 -6.64 11.73
C VAL A 19 0.46 -6.98 11.42
N VAL A 20 -0.32 -7.30 12.45
CA VAL A 20 -1.75 -7.62 12.31
C VAL A 20 -2.56 -6.57 13.06
N ASN A 21 -3.47 -5.91 12.34
CA ASN A 21 -4.44 -4.99 12.93
C ASN A 21 -5.87 -5.56 12.77
N PRO A 22 -6.54 -5.99 13.86
CA PRO A 22 -7.90 -6.54 13.79
C PRO A 22 -8.96 -5.49 13.42
N GLU A 23 -8.67 -4.21 13.57
CA GLU A 23 -9.60 -3.10 13.29
C GLU A 23 -9.72 -2.77 11.80
N LEU A 24 -8.82 -3.31 10.95
CA LEU A 24 -8.85 -3.04 9.51
C LEU A 24 -10.05 -3.71 8.83
N HIS A 25 -10.74 -2.95 7.97
CA HIS A 25 -11.85 -3.44 7.17
C HIS A 25 -11.41 -4.58 6.23
N LYS A 26 -12.19 -5.67 6.17
CA LYS A 26 -11.87 -6.90 5.42
C LYS A 26 -12.45 -6.93 3.99
N GLY A 27 -13.38 -6.05 3.67
CA GLY A 27 -14.08 -6.00 2.38
C GLY A 27 -13.38 -5.14 1.33
N LYS A 28 -14.15 -4.78 0.29
CA LYS A 28 -13.67 -3.87 -0.76
C LYS A 28 -13.58 -2.43 -0.23
N PRO A 29 -12.61 -1.64 -0.71
CA PRO A 29 -12.56 -0.22 -0.37
C PRO A 29 -13.75 0.55 -0.98
N TYR A 30 -14.01 1.74 -0.44
CA TYR A 30 -15.07 2.63 -0.93
C TYR A 30 -14.77 3.11 -2.36
N ALA A 31 -15.55 2.63 -3.33
CA ALA A 31 -15.27 2.77 -4.75
C ALA A 31 -15.16 4.22 -5.26
N PRO A 32 -16.00 5.19 -4.82
CA PRO A 32 -15.92 6.57 -5.30
C PRO A 32 -14.62 7.31 -4.96
N LEU A 33 -13.84 6.83 -3.98
CA LEU A 33 -12.57 7.43 -3.57
C LEU A 33 -11.34 6.63 -4.07
N LEU A 34 -11.51 5.87 -5.17
CA LEU A 34 -10.44 5.10 -5.79
C LEU A 34 -10.03 5.67 -7.14
N GLU A 35 -8.72 5.72 -7.35
CA GLU A 35 -8.12 6.09 -8.63
C GLU A 35 -7.16 5.00 -9.14
N LYS A 36 -6.92 5.00 -10.45
CA LYS A 36 -5.94 4.11 -11.08
C LYS A 36 -4.53 4.63 -10.81
N LEU A 37 -3.69 3.81 -10.18
CA LEU A 37 -2.27 4.08 -10.00
C LEU A 37 -1.42 3.19 -10.91
N SER A 38 -0.89 3.77 -11.99
CA SER A 38 0.13 3.12 -12.83
C SER A 38 1.52 3.27 -12.21
N LYS A 39 2.32 2.20 -12.22
CA LYS A 39 3.70 2.23 -11.74
C LYS A 39 4.64 2.75 -12.82
N SER A 40 5.58 3.61 -12.46
CA SER A 40 6.60 4.17 -13.36
C SER A 40 7.76 3.20 -13.67
N GLY A 41 7.99 2.20 -12.81
CA GLY A 41 9.16 1.31 -12.93
C GLY A 41 10.49 2.07 -12.80
N GLY A 42 10.51 3.19 -12.08
CA GLY A 42 11.70 4.03 -11.90
C GLY A 42 12.08 4.86 -13.14
N ARG A 43 11.20 4.93 -14.15
CA ARG A 43 11.42 5.69 -15.39
C ARG A 43 10.76 7.06 -15.37
N ASN A 44 11.37 8.03 -16.05
CA ASN A 44 10.81 9.35 -16.29
C ASN A 44 10.00 9.43 -17.61
N ASN A 45 9.51 10.62 -17.95
CA ASN A 45 8.78 10.90 -19.19
C ASN A 45 9.60 10.65 -20.48
N ASN A 46 10.93 10.68 -20.42
CA ASN A 46 11.82 10.31 -21.53
C ASN A 46 12.09 8.80 -21.61
N GLY A 47 11.43 7.99 -20.76
CA GLY A 47 11.60 6.54 -20.71
C GLY A 47 12.91 6.06 -20.08
N ARG A 48 13.74 6.98 -19.55
CA ARG A 48 15.03 6.63 -18.93
C ARG A 48 14.83 6.29 -17.46
N ILE A 49 15.57 5.30 -16.98
CA ILE A 49 15.64 4.96 -15.56
C ILE A 49 16.35 6.11 -14.83
N THR A 50 15.63 6.81 -13.97
CA THR A 50 16.17 7.85 -13.11
C THR A 50 16.33 7.37 -11.67
N THR A 51 15.61 6.30 -11.29
CA THR A 51 15.76 5.66 -9.98
C THR A 51 15.82 4.14 -10.15
N ARG A 52 16.91 3.52 -9.69
CA ARG A 52 17.14 2.07 -9.79
C ARG A 52 16.36 1.31 -8.71
N HIS A 53 16.26 -0.02 -8.89
CA HIS A 53 15.59 -0.95 -7.97
C HIS A 53 14.08 -0.70 -7.78
N ILE A 54 13.44 0.00 -8.73
CA ILE A 54 11.98 0.18 -8.76
C ILE A 54 11.40 -0.61 -9.93
N GLY A 55 10.60 -1.63 -9.65
CA GLY A 55 9.95 -2.44 -10.68
C GLY A 55 9.05 -3.53 -10.10
N GLY A 56 8.03 -3.95 -10.86
CA GLY A 56 7.14 -5.05 -10.47
C GLY A 56 6.22 -4.73 -9.28
N GLY A 57 6.00 -5.74 -8.43
CA GLY A 57 5.10 -5.72 -7.27
C GLY A 57 3.60 -5.74 -7.63
N HIS A 58 2.74 -6.06 -6.66
CA HIS A 58 1.29 -6.16 -6.87
C HIS A 58 0.67 -4.83 -7.33
N LYS A 59 -0.34 -4.89 -8.21
CA LYS A 59 -1.09 -3.71 -8.68
C LYS A 59 -1.82 -3.04 -7.51
N GLN A 60 -1.84 -1.72 -7.48
CA GLN A 60 -2.47 -0.95 -6.41
C GLN A 60 -3.42 0.09 -7.03
N HIS A 61 -4.46 0.43 -6.25
CA HIS A 61 -5.30 1.59 -6.51
C HIS A 61 -4.87 2.71 -5.56
N TYR A 62 -4.86 3.95 -6.05
CA TYR A 62 -4.67 5.10 -5.19
C TYR A 62 -5.98 5.38 -4.46
N ARG A 63 -5.89 5.70 -3.17
CA ARG A 63 -7.03 6.10 -2.35
C ARG A 63 -6.92 7.60 -2.14
N LEU A 64 -7.96 8.34 -2.50
CA LEU A 64 -8.03 9.78 -2.26
C LEU A 64 -8.12 10.01 -0.75
N VAL A 65 -7.08 10.64 -0.20
CA VAL A 65 -7.00 11.01 1.21
C VAL A 65 -7.24 12.51 1.32
N ASP A 66 -8.20 12.90 2.16
CA ASP A 66 -8.43 14.31 2.48
C ASP A 66 -7.38 14.79 3.49
N PHE A 67 -6.26 15.29 2.96
CA PHE A 67 -5.19 15.88 3.77
C PHE A 67 -5.50 17.32 4.23
N LYS A 68 -6.45 18.01 3.59
CA LYS A 68 -6.75 19.42 3.87
C LYS A 68 -7.78 19.58 4.99
N ARG A 69 -8.78 18.70 5.03
CA ARG A 69 -9.82 18.67 6.05
C ARG A 69 -10.60 19.99 6.21
N ASN A 70 -10.89 20.67 5.11
CA ASN A 70 -11.54 21.99 5.08
C ASN A 70 -13.04 22.00 5.47
N LYS A 71 -13.56 20.95 6.10
CA LYS A 71 -14.97 20.86 6.51
C LYS A 71 -15.12 21.37 7.94
N ASP A 72 -14.76 22.63 8.14
CA ASP A 72 -14.80 23.25 9.46
C ASP A 72 -16.25 23.45 9.91
N GLY A 73 -16.53 23.15 11.18
CA GLY A 73 -17.86 23.29 11.77
C GLY A 73 -18.89 22.22 11.37
N ILE A 74 -18.49 21.21 10.58
CA ILE A 74 -19.34 20.07 10.20
C ILE A 74 -18.92 18.84 11.03
N PRO A 75 -19.74 18.38 12.00
CA PRO A 75 -19.46 17.16 12.77
C PRO A 75 -19.72 15.89 11.96
#